data_AF-A0A842NHX5-F1
#
_entry.id   AF-A0A842NHX5-F1
#
_cell.length_a   1.000
_cell.length_b   1.000
_cell.length_c   1.000
_cell.angle_alpha   90.00
_cell.angle_beta   90.00
_cell.angle_gamma   90.00
#
_symmetry.space_group_name_H-M   'P 1'
#
loop_
_entity.id
_entity.type
_entity.pdbx_description
1 polymer ?
#
loop_
_entity_poly.entity_id
_entity_poly.type
_entity_poly.pdbx_seq_one_letter_code
_entity_poly.pdbx_strand_id
1 'polypeptide(L)'
;MGSNKLLLEVGGKRVLDHILSKLSPIPTIVVLGHRPDEIRGLAEDQGATTVHTPNYEMGMTTSFQDGLRALPDGVEAVFMVLS
;
A
#
# COMPACT_ATOMS: atom_id res chain seq x y z
N MET A 1 20.20 8.08 2.13
CA MET A 1 19.18 8.40 3.16
C MET A 1 18.03 9.10 2.46
N GLY A 2 16.87 8.46 2.38
CA GLY A 2 15.67 9.04 1.78
C GLY A 2 14.49 8.80 2.72
N SER A 3 13.58 9.76 2.80
CA SER A 3 12.29 9.59 3.48
C SER A 3 11.37 8.70 2.64
N ASN A 4 10.41 8.06 3.29
CA ASN A 4 9.41 7.29 2.57
C ASN A 4 8.58 8.20 1.66
N LYS A 5 8.57 7.92 0.35
CA LYS A 5 7.91 8.77 -0.66
C LYS A 5 6.42 8.99 -0.40
N LEU A 6 5.77 8.00 0.23
CA LEU A 6 4.34 8.06 0.52
C LEU A 6 4.01 9.03 1.65
N LEU A 7 5.00 9.39 2.47
CA LEU A 7 4.88 10.40 3.53
C LEU A 7 5.17 11.83 3.06
N LEU A 8 5.67 12.01 1.84
CA LEU A 8 5.87 13.34 1.27
C LEU A 8 4.54 14.05 1.07
N GLU A 9 4.52 15.36 1.28
CA GLU A 9 3.32 16.17 1.10
C GLU A 9 3.25 16.78 -0.30
N VAL A 10 2.08 16.67 -0.91
CA VAL A 10 1.73 17.33 -2.18
C VAL A 10 0.45 18.12 -1.91
N GLY A 11 0.48 19.44 -2.00
CA GLY A 11 -0.70 20.27 -1.70
C GLY A 11 -1.24 20.09 -0.27
N GLY A 12 -0.35 19.94 0.71
CA GLY A 12 -0.70 19.87 2.14
C GLY A 12 -1.33 18.54 2.60
N LYS A 13 -1.26 17.49 1.79
CA LYS A 13 -1.64 16.11 2.17
C LYS A 13 -0.55 15.15 1.76
N ARG A 14 -0.39 14.04 2.48
CA ARG A 14 0.59 13.01 2.12
C ARG A 14 0.20 12.36 0.80
N VAL A 15 1.17 11.89 0.05
CA VAL A 15 0.93 11.09 -1.18
C VAL A 15 0.03 9.89 -0.86
N LEU A 16 0.23 9.23 0.28
CA LEU A 16 -0.63 8.14 0.75
C LEU A 16 -2.10 8.56 0.86
N ASP A 17 -2.36 9.70 1.51
CA ASP A 17 -3.71 10.21 1.76
C ASP A 17 -4.41 10.56 0.43
N HIS A 18 -3.67 11.09 -0.53
CA HIS A 18 -4.19 11.34 -1.88
C HIS A 18 -4.60 10.09 -2.63
N ILE A 19 -3.92 8.97 -2.41
CA ILE A 19 -4.22 7.69 -3.06
C ILE A 19 -5.41 7.04 -2.36
N LEU A 20 -5.33 6.83 -1.04
CA LEU A 20 -6.35 6.09 -0.28
C LEU A 20 -7.71 6.79 -0.28
N SER A 21 -7.74 8.12 -0.19
CA SER A 21 -9.02 8.86 -0.27
C SER A 21 -9.76 8.62 -1.59
N LYS A 22 -9.04 8.47 -2.72
CA LYS A 22 -9.63 8.17 -4.04
C LYS A 22 -10.04 6.71 -4.19
N LEU A 23 -9.47 5.82 -3.38
CA LEU A 23 -9.79 4.39 -3.36
C LEU A 23 -10.82 4.02 -2.28
N SER A 24 -11.32 4.97 -1.49
CA SER A 24 -12.20 4.71 -0.35
C SER A 24 -13.45 3.82 -0.59
N PRO A 25 -14.09 3.77 -1.78
CA PRO A 25 -15.18 2.80 -2.00
C PRO A 25 -14.69 1.38 -2.39
N ILE A 26 -13.39 1.20 -2.63
CA ILE A 26 -12.78 -0.04 -3.13
C ILE A 26 -11.98 -0.69 -2.00
N PRO A 27 -12.24 -1.97 -1.66
CA PRO A 27 -11.39 -2.73 -0.75
C PRO A 27 -9.93 -2.68 -1.22
N THR A 28 -9.06 -2.11 -0.38
CA THR A 28 -7.68 -1.81 -0.75
C THR A 28 -6.70 -2.55 0.14
N ILE A 29 -5.76 -3.27 -0.49
CA ILE A 29 -4.61 -3.88 0.18
C ILE A 29 -3.38 -3.02 -0.10
N VAL A 30 -2.72 -2.53 0.95
CA VAL A 30 -1.45 -1.82 0.87
C VAL A 30 -0.33 -2.79 1.23
N VAL A 31 0.53 -3.10 0.27
CA VAL A 31 1.71 -3.94 0.50
C VAL A 31 2.85 -3.06 0.97
N LEU A 32 3.31 -3.31 2.19
CA LEU A 32 4.37 -2.58 2.88
C LEU A 32 5.70 -3.32 2.73
N GLY A 33 6.73 -2.59 2.26
CA GLY A 33 8.10 -3.08 2.15
C GLY A 33 9.01 -2.45 3.19
N HIS A 34 10.06 -1.75 2.74
CA HIS A 34 11.04 -1.08 3.60
C HIS A 34 10.36 -0.10 4.59
N ARG A 35 10.56 -0.33 5.90
CA ARG A 35 10.02 0.46 7.02
C ARG A 35 8.48 0.50 7.06
N PRO A 36 7.83 -0.65 7.27
CA PRO A 36 6.38 -0.76 7.25
C PRO A 36 5.71 0.07 8.36
N ASP A 37 6.38 0.22 9.50
CA ASP A 37 5.83 0.88 10.69
C ASP A 37 5.59 2.39 10.49
N GLU A 38 6.31 3.01 9.54
CA GLU A 38 6.12 4.42 9.19
C GLU A 38 4.75 4.69 8.52
N ILE A 39 4.11 3.67 7.94
CA ILE A 39 2.91 3.81 7.09
C ILE A 39 1.73 2.96 7.55
N ARG A 40 1.99 1.82 8.21
CA ARG A 40 0.95 0.84 8.56
C ARG A 40 -0.29 1.48 9.20
N GLY A 41 -0.10 2.21 10.30
CA GLY A 41 -1.21 2.84 11.00
C GLY A 41 -1.96 3.84 10.12
N LEU A 42 -1.24 4.67 9.35
CA LEU A 42 -1.86 5.66 8.45
C LEU A 42 -2.72 5.03 7.35
N ALA A 43 -2.34 3.84 6.88
CA ALA A 43 -3.11 3.10 5.89
C ALA A 43 -4.34 2.42 6.52
N GLU A 44 -4.16 1.79 7.68
CA GLU A 44 -5.23 1.10 8.42
C GLU A 44 -6.30 2.08 8.94
N ASP A 45 -5.88 3.26 9.41
CA ASP A 45 -6.78 4.35 9.83
C ASP A 45 -7.68 4.85 8.69
N GLN A 46 -7.27 4.63 7.43
CA GLN A 46 -8.05 4.95 6.22
C GLN A 46 -8.81 3.74 5.66
N GLY A 47 -8.86 2.63 6.40
CA GLY A 47 -9.64 1.44 6.04
C GLY A 47 -8.94 0.47 5.09
N ALA A 48 -7.65 0.67 4.80
CA ALA A 48 -6.88 -0.29 4.01
C ALA A 48 -6.42 -1.49 4.86
N THR A 49 -6.40 -2.68 4.26
CA THR A 49 -5.70 -3.83 4.84
C THR A 49 -4.23 -3.74 4.50
N THR A 50 -3.34 -4.07 5.44
CA THR A 50 -1.89 -4.03 5.19
C THR A 50 -1.27 -5.42 5.15
N VAL A 51 -0.33 -5.61 4.23
CA VAL A 51 0.47 -6.85 4.10
C VAL A 51 1.94 -6.46 4.14
N HIS A 52 2.76 -7.16 4.92
CA HIS A 52 4.20 -6.89 4.97
C HIS A 52 4.98 -7.88 4.11
N THR A 53 5.74 -7.37 3.15
CA THR A 53 6.68 -8.15 2.32
C THR A 53 8.09 -7.96 2.86
N PRO A 54 8.68 -8.96 3.56
CA PRO A 54 10.05 -8.87 4.06
C PRO A 54 11.09 -8.82 2.93
N ASN A 55 10.69 -9.24 1.72
CA ASN A 55 11.57 -9.39 0.55
C ASN A 55 11.54 -8.20 -0.41
N TYR A 56 11.39 -6.97 0.11
CA TYR A 56 11.32 -5.75 -0.72
C TYR A 56 12.55 -5.56 -1.63
N GLU A 57 13.70 -6.10 -1.22
CA GLU A 57 14.98 -6.04 -1.96
C GLU A 57 14.97 -6.88 -3.24
N MET A 58 14.04 -7.85 -3.35
CA MET A 58 13.86 -8.66 -4.56
C MET A 58 13.02 -7.96 -5.66
N GLY A 59 12.60 -6.72 -5.42
CA GLY A 59 11.90 -5.88 -6.40
C GLY A 59 10.37 -5.97 -6.33
N MET A 60 9.69 -5.16 -7.14
CA MET A 60 8.23 -4.96 -7.10
C MET A 60 7.40 -6.23 -7.33
N THR A 61 7.94 -7.22 -8.05
CA THR A 61 7.22 -8.46 -8.37
C THR A 61 6.88 -9.26 -7.12
N THR A 62 7.76 -9.28 -6.11
CA THR A 62 7.49 -10.02 -4.87
C THR A 62 6.42 -9.33 -4.03
N SER A 63 6.45 -8.00 -3.93
CA SER A 63 5.36 -7.23 -3.30
C SER A 63 4.02 -7.49 -3.98
N PHE A 64 3.99 -7.54 -5.31
CA PHE A 64 2.75 -7.80 -6.02
C PHE A 64 2.21 -9.22 -5.76
N GLN A 65 3.08 -10.23 -5.79
CA GLN A 65 2.68 -11.61 -5.48
C GLN A 65 2.14 -11.75 -4.04
N ASP A 66 2.78 -11.10 -3.06
CA ASP A 66 2.31 -11.14 -1.67
C ASP A 66 0.97 -10.43 -1.49
N GLY A 67 0.76 -9.31 -2.21
CA GLY A 67 -0.54 -8.65 -2.28
C GLY A 67 -1.63 -9.56 -2.85
N LEU A 68 -1.36 -10.28 -3.94
CA LEU A 68 -2.30 -11.22 -4.53
C LEU A 68 -2.62 -12.41 -3.62
N ARG A 69 -1.62 -12.92 -2.88
CA ARG A 69 -1.82 -14.01 -1.91
C ARG A 69 -2.70 -13.62 -0.72
N ALA A 70 -2.84 -12.33 -0.44
CA ALA A 70 -3.66 -11.82 0.65
C ALA A 70 -5.12 -11.55 0.24
N LEU A 71 -5.47 -11.74 -1.04
CA LEU A 71 -6.84 -11.54 -1.50
C LEU A 71 -7.76 -12.62 -0.90
N PRO A 72 -9.02 -12.26 -0.57
CA PRO A 72 -10.05 -13.24 -0.28
C PRO A 72 -10.34 -14.15 -1.48
N ASP A 73 -10.86 -15.34 -1.20
CA ASP A 73 -11.38 -16.22 -2.24
C ASP A 73 -12.51 -15.53 -3.03
N GLY A 74 -12.58 -15.80 -4.34
CA GLY A 74 -13.62 -15.26 -5.22
C GLY A 74 -13.32 -13.88 -5.81
N VAL A 75 -12.15 -13.28 -5.53
CA VAL A 75 -11.71 -12.07 -6.25
C VAL A 75 -11.25 -12.45 -7.66
N GLU A 76 -12.02 -12.03 -8.68
CA GLU A 76 -11.72 -12.32 -10.09
C GLU A 76 -10.78 -11.30 -10.74
N ALA A 77 -10.69 -10.09 -10.20
CA ALA A 77 -9.91 -9.00 -10.76
C ALA A 77 -9.40 -8.04 -9.69
N VAL A 78 -8.27 -7.40 -9.98
CA VAL A 78 -7.68 -6.34 -9.14
C VAL A 78 -7.17 -5.18 -9.99
N PHE A 79 -7.15 -3.98 -9.39
CA PHE A 79 -6.40 -2.84 -9.92
C PHE A 79 -5.04 -2.76 -9.23
N MET A 80 -3.97 -2.72 -10.03
CA MET A 80 -2.64 -2.40 -9.52
C MET A 80 -2.45 -0.88 -9.54
N VAL A 81 -2.35 -0.28 -8.36
CA VAL A 81 -2.14 1.17 -8.20
C VAL A 81 -0.67 1.44 -7.94
N LEU A 82 -0.08 2.36 -8.71
CA LEU A 82 1.32 2.75 -8.59
C LEU A 82 1.41 4.16 -7.98
N SER A 83 2.40 4.35 -7.11
CA SER A 83 2.69 5.59 -6.38
C SER A 83 4.05 6.14 -6.73
#